data_AF-A0A1Y5HMN8-F1
#
_entry.id   AF-A0A1Y5HMN8-F1
#
_cell.length_a   1.000
_cell.length_b   1.000
_cell.length_c   1.000
_cell.angle_alpha   90.00
_cell.angle_beta   90.00
_cell.angle_gamma   90.00
#
_symmetry.space_group_name_H-M   'P 1'
#
loop_
_entity.id
_entity.type
_entity.pdbx_description
1 polymer ?
#
loop_
_entity_poly.entity_id
_entity_poly.type
_entity_poly.pdbx_seq_one_letter_code
_entity_poly.pdbx_strand_id
1 'polypeptide(L)'
;KVSLFDVSDIQQPTELGNIVFGKRGSSTALEYDLHSFSGIQQDGKYRFAFPISVNDGPAQGDTWRDTESQFYQWSQSGLYLFEIKDKQLTHAGALVTDRSTDTNLENRYWSPNHARRGLIQADEVYHLSDEDLYKANWNTPEQMSEKF
;
A
#
# COMPACT_ATOMS: atom_id res chain seq x y z
N LYS A 1 6.56 -4.32 4.06
CA LYS A 1 7.63 -4.71 3.10
C LYS A 1 7.01 -5.57 2.02
N VAL A 2 7.37 -5.36 0.76
CA VAL A 2 6.99 -6.19 -0.40
C VAL A 2 8.27 -6.76 -0.99
N SER A 3 8.34 -8.07 -1.20
CA SER A 3 9.52 -8.74 -1.73
C SER A 3 9.17 -9.65 -2.88
N LEU A 4 10.03 -9.65 -3.90
CA LEU A 4 10.02 -10.62 -4.99
C LEU A 4 11.09 -11.67 -4.74
N PHE A 5 10.69 -12.93 -4.74
CA PHE A 5 11.59 -14.07 -4.63
C PHE A 5 11.57 -14.89 -5.92
N ASP A 6 12.75 -15.28 -6.40
CA ASP A 6 12.89 -16.37 -7.35
C ASP A 6 12.87 -17.68 -6.57
N VAL A 7 11.88 -18.52 -6.88
CA VAL A 7 11.66 -19.83 -6.24
C VAL A 7 11.85 -20.99 -7.23
N SER A 8 12.59 -20.76 -8.32
CA SER A 8 12.89 -21.81 -9.32
C SER A 8 13.66 -22.99 -8.70
N ASP A 9 14.45 -22.73 -7.65
CA ASP A 9 14.95 -23.74 -6.72
C ASP A 9 14.33 -23.52 -5.33
N ILE A 10 13.42 -24.41 -4.94
CA ILE A 10 12.72 -24.32 -3.66
C ILE A 10 13.65 -24.56 -2.45
N GLN A 11 14.80 -25.20 -2.65
CA GLN A 11 15.79 -25.38 -1.58
C GLN A 11 16.62 -24.11 -1.34
N GLN A 12 16.66 -23.20 -2.32
CA GLN A 12 17.46 -21.97 -2.28
C GLN A 12 16.71 -20.77 -2.89
N PRO A 13 15.59 -20.33 -2.29
CA PRO A 13 14.87 -19.15 -2.78
C PRO A 13 15.76 -17.90 -2.69
N THR A 14 15.77 -17.09 -3.74
CA THR A 14 16.60 -15.87 -3.83
C THR A 14 15.73 -14.62 -3.86
N GLU A 15 15.96 -13.66 -2.97
CA GLU A 15 15.28 -12.35 -3.02
C GLU A 15 15.85 -11.53 -4.18
N LEU A 16 15.02 -11.21 -5.17
CA LEU A 16 15.41 -10.42 -6.35
C LEU A 16 15.29 -8.91 -6.10
N GLY A 17 14.43 -8.51 -5.16
CA GLY A 17 14.24 -7.12 -4.80
C GLY A 17 13.12 -6.93 -3.79
N ASN A 18 13.14 -5.79 -3.11
CA ASN A 18 12.10 -5.43 -2.17
C ASN A 18 11.85 -3.92 -2.11
N ILE A 19 10.66 -3.58 -1.61
CA ILE A 19 10.21 -2.22 -1.37
C ILE A 19 9.68 -2.15 0.06
N VAL A 20 10.18 -1.20 0.84
CA VAL A 20 9.77 -0.95 2.22
C VAL A 20 8.94 0.33 2.28
N PHE A 21 7.78 0.26 2.94
CA PHE A 21 6.86 1.38 3.09
C PHE A 21 6.75 1.76 4.55
N GLY A 22 6.97 3.05 4.82
CA GLY A 22 6.87 3.64 6.14
C GLY A 22 7.78 3.00 7.18
N LYS A 23 7.48 3.33 8.42
CA LYS A 23 8.16 2.84 9.62
C LYS A 23 7.20 2.01 10.46
N ARG A 24 7.63 1.62 11.66
CA ARG A 24 6.83 0.81 12.58
C ARG A 24 5.46 1.45 12.85
N GLY A 25 4.42 0.63 12.71
CA GLY A 25 3.01 1.06 12.75
C GLY A 25 2.35 1.02 11.38
N SER A 26 3.13 1.06 10.30
CA SER A 26 2.59 0.87 8.94
C SER A 26 2.01 -0.53 8.80
N SER A 27 0.88 -0.64 8.11
CA SER A 27 0.10 -1.87 7.98
C SER A 27 -0.60 -1.95 6.63
N THR A 28 -1.14 -3.13 6.31
CA THR A 28 -1.97 -3.34 5.12
C THR A 28 -3.27 -4.06 5.47
N ALA A 29 -4.33 -3.75 4.73
CA ALA A 29 -5.60 -4.48 4.82
C ALA A 29 -5.44 -5.98 4.51
N LEU A 30 -4.42 -6.36 3.73
CA LEU A 30 -4.11 -7.75 3.38
C LEU A 30 -3.83 -8.64 4.59
N GLU A 31 -3.41 -8.06 5.71
CA GLU A 31 -3.18 -8.80 6.96
C GLU A 31 -4.46 -9.44 7.50
N TYR A 32 -5.63 -8.89 7.12
CA TYR A 32 -6.94 -9.29 7.67
C TYR A 32 -7.93 -9.75 6.61
N ASP A 33 -7.82 -9.26 5.35
CA ASP A 33 -8.69 -9.67 4.26
C ASP A 33 -7.92 -9.83 2.94
N LEU A 34 -7.83 -11.07 2.46
CA LEU A 34 -7.17 -11.39 1.19
C LEU A 34 -7.86 -10.77 -0.02
N HIS A 35 -9.15 -10.42 0.07
CA HIS A 35 -9.86 -9.72 -1.00
C HIS A 35 -9.37 -8.29 -1.22
N SER A 36 -8.54 -7.73 -0.31
CA SER A 36 -7.89 -6.44 -0.57
C SER A 36 -6.72 -6.52 -1.55
N PHE A 37 -6.37 -7.72 -2.03
CA PHE A 37 -5.40 -7.91 -3.09
C PHE A 37 -6.07 -7.85 -4.46
N SER A 38 -5.49 -7.07 -5.37
CA SER A 38 -5.87 -7.08 -6.79
C SER A 38 -4.65 -7.40 -7.62
N GLY A 39 -4.76 -8.34 -8.55
CA GLY A 39 -3.65 -8.70 -9.43
C GLY A 39 -4.14 -9.11 -10.82
N ILE A 40 -3.44 -8.67 -11.85
CA ILE A 40 -3.72 -9.02 -13.23
C ILE A 40 -2.42 -9.19 -14.02
N GLN A 41 -2.37 -10.23 -14.84
CA GLN A 41 -1.32 -10.40 -15.82
C GLN A 41 -1.77 -9.78 -17.16
N GLN A 42 -1.01 -8.83 -17.68
CA GLN A 42 -1.29 -8.16 -18.95
C GLN A 42 0.02 -7.70 -19.62
N ASP A 43 0.09 -7.76 -20.94
CA ASP A 43 1.22 -7.26 -21.76
C ASP A 43 2.62 -7.72 -21.31
N GLY A 44 2.72 -8.99 -20.88
CA GLY A 44 3.97 -9.59 -20.42
C GLY A 44 4.41 -9.10 -19.02
N LYS A 45 3.51 -8.46 -18.27
CA LYS A 45 3.77 -7.95 -16.93
C LYS A 45 2.72 -8.46 -15.95
N TYR A 46 3.07 -8.51 -14.67
CA TYR A 46 2.11 -8.74 -13.60
C TYR A 46 1.93 -7.45 -12.80
N ARG A 47 0.73 -6.87 -12.88
CA ARG A 47 0.35 -5.67 -12.13
C ARG A 47 -0.46 -6.09 -10.93
N PHE A 48 -0.14 -5.57 -9.76
CA PHE A 48 -0.89 -5.84 -8.54
C PHE A 48 -0.96 -4.62 -7.64
N ALA A 49 -2.00 -4.55 -6.82
CA ALA A 49 -2.24 -3.44 -5.93
C ALA A 49 -2.91 -3.91 -4.64
N PHE A 50 -2.65 -3.19 -3.55
CA PHE A 50 -3.34 -3.40 -2.28
C PHE A 50 -3.25 -2.17 -1.38
N PRO A 51 -4.18 -2.00 -0.42
CA PRO A 51 -4.17 -0.85 0.48
C PRO A 51 -3.01 -0.89 1.46
N ILE A 52 -2.34 0.24 1.67
CA ILE A 52 -1.31 0.41 2.69
C ILE A 52 -1.63 1.66 3.51
N SER A 53 -1.55 1.52 4.83
CA SER A 53 -1.53 2.62 5.79
C SER A 53 -0.08 2.83 6.21
N VAL A 54 0.45 4.02 5.92
CA VAL A 54 1.86 4.38 6.13
C VAL A 54 1.98 5.20 7.39
N ASN A 55 2.91 4.78 8.25
CA ASN A 55 3.31 5.52 9.44
C ASN A 55 4.73 6.04 9.22
N ASP A 56 4.84 7.33 8.90
CA ASP A 56 6.13 7.98 8.68
C ASP A 56 6.19 9.39 9.30
N GLY A 57 5.22 9.72 10.15
CA GLY A 57 5.19 10.97 10.91
C GLY A 57 6.16 10.97 12.09
N PRO A 58 6.04 11.96 13.00
CA PRO A 58 6.83 12.03 14.22
C PRO A 58 6.81 10.74 15.03
N ALA A 59 7.93 10.43 15.68
CA ALA A 59 8.03 9.30 16.60
C ALA A 59 7.13 9.52 17.83
N GLN A 60 6.53 8.44 18.32
CA GLN A 60 5.64 8.37 19.47
C GLN A 60 6.03 7.16 20.35
N GLY A 61 5.52 7.15 21.58
CA GLY A 61 5.86 6.13 22.59
C GLY A 61 6.87 6.62 23.62
N ASP A 62 7.07 5.85 24.69
CA ASP A 62 8.04 6.17 25.74
C ASP A 62 9.42 5.62 25.37
N THR A 63 10.03 6.25 24.37
CA THR A 63 11.34 5.83 23.84
C THR A 63 12.47 5.97 24.85
N TRP A 64 12.26 6.74 25.92
CA TRP A 64 13.22 6.90 27.01
C TRP A 64 13.24 5.69 27.95
N ARG A 65 12.08 5.04 28.18
CA ARG A 65 11.99 3.83 29.02
C ARG A 65 12.07 2.52 28.22
N ASP A 66 11.57 2.53 26.99
CA ASP A 66 11.55 1.36 26.12
C ASP A 66 11.69 1.80 24.66
N THR A 67 12.92 1.75 24.15
CA THR A 67 13.21 2.04 22.73
C THR A 67 12.47 1.09 21.79
N GLU A 68 12.16 -0.14 22.24
CA GLU A 68 11.39 -1.13 21.48
C GLU A 68 9.88 -0.88 21.54
N SER A 69 9.41 0.18 22.20
CA SER A 69 8.01 0.64 22.16
C SER A 69 7.77 1.74 21.11
N GLN A 70 8.83 2.29 20.52
CA GLN A 70 8.73 3.40 19.56
C GLN A 70 7.84 3.02 18.37
N PHE A 71 6.86 3.86 18.07
CA PHE A 71 6.06 3.82 16.85
C PHE A 71 6.06 5.19 16.17
N TYR A 72 5.55 5.27 14.95
CA TYR A 72 5.49 6.51 14.20
C TYR A 72 4.04 6.88 13.95
N GLN A 73 3.75 8.19 13.94
CA GLN A 73 2.41 8.64 13.58
C GLN A 73 2.09 8.26 12.14
N TRP A 74 0.82 7.94 11.91
CA TRP A 74 0.27 7.76 10.58
C TRP A 74 0.44 9.02 9.74
N SER A 75 0.86 8.84 8.50
CA SER A 75 1.08 9.91 7.53
C SER A 75 0.07 9.87 6.39
N GLN A 76 -0.26 8.69 5.88
CA GLN A 76 -1.18 8.55 4.75
C GLN A 76 -1.71 7.14 4.59
N SER A 77 -2.83 7.01 3.89
CA SER A 77 -3.34 5.73 3.43
C SER A 77 -3.80 5.82 1.97
N GLY A 78 -3.68 4.71 1.26
CA GLY A 78 -4.11 4.62 -0.13
C GLY A 78 -3.92 3.23 -0.71
N LEU A 79 -4.23 3.10 -2.01
CA LEU A 79 -4.00 1.89 -2.79
C LEU A 79 -2.64 2.02 -3.49
N TYR A 80 -1.71 1.12 -3.16
CA TYR A 80 -0.35 1.14 -3.70
C TYR A 80 -0.23 0.15 -4.84
N LEU A 81 0.38 0.59 -5.94
CA LEU A 81 0.44 -0.13 -7.21
C LEU A 81 1.87 -0.65 -7.43
N PHE A 82 1.94 -1.89 -7.89
CA PHE A 82 3.18 -2.60 -8.11
C PHE A 82 3.15 -3.32 -9.46
N GLU A 83 4.32 -3.44 -10.06
CA GLU A 83 4.50 -4.16 -11.31
C GLU A 83 5.69 -5.12 -11.17
N ILE A 84 5.53 -6.33 -11.72
CA ILE A 84 6.61 -7.27 -11.96
C ILE A 84 6.77 -7.44 -13.47
N LYS A 85 7.97 -7.18 -13.96
CA LYS A 85 8.38 -7.41 -15.34
C LYS A 85 9.85 -7.82 -15.36
N ASP A 86 10.22 -8.81 -16.16
CA ASP A 86 11.62 -9.23 -16.35
C ASP A 86 12.36 -9.50 -15.02
N LYS A 87 11.68 -10.20 -14.08
CA LYS A 87 12.16 -10.50 -12.71
C LYS A 87 12.45 -9.26 -11.85
N GLN A 88 11.92 -8.09 -12.21
CA GLN A 88 12.08 -6.85 -11.46
C GLN A 88 10.75 -6.43 -10.82
N LEU A 89 10.78 -6.12 -9.53
CA LEU A 89 9.67 -5.50 -8.79
C LEU A 89 9.80 -3.97 -8.85
N THR A 90 8.73 -3.28 -9.23
CA THR A 90 8.65 -1.82 -9.22
C THR A 90 7.40 -1.33 -8.48
N HIS A 91 7.50 -0.17 -7.84
CA HIS A 91 6.35 0.56 -7.30
C HIS A 91 5.91 1.59 -8.34
N ALA A 92 4.71 1.40 -8.89
CA ALA A 92 4.14 2.22 -9.96
C ALA A 92 3.47 3.50 -9.44
N GLY A 93 3.36 3.66 -8.12
CA GLY A 93 2.75 4.81 -7.46
C GLY A 93 1.57 4.40 -6.58
N ALA A 94 0.78 5.37 -6.15
CA ALA A 94 -0.34 5.13 -5.25
C ALA A 94 -1.49 6.11 -5.44
N LEU A 95 -2.72 5.62 -5.27
CA LEU A 95 -3.91 6.44 -5.10
C LEU A 95 -4.05 6.77 -3.61
N VAL A 96 -3.46 7.89 -3.18
CA VAL A 96 -3.47 8.32 -1.77
C VAL A 96 -4.73 9.13 -1.46
N THR A 97 -5.68 8.53 -0.76
CA THR A 97 -6.99 9.15 -0.44
C THR A 97 -7.00 9.85 0.91
N ASP A 98 -6.11 9.44 1.81
CA ASP A 98 -6.02 9.97 3.16
C ASP A 98 -4.61 10.42 3.48
N ARG A 99 -4.50 11.59 4.10
CA ARG A 99 -3.24 12.14 4.60
C ARG A 99 -3.45 12.70 6.00
N SER A 100 -2.42 12.63 6.83
CA SER A 100 -2.40 13.38 8.07
C SER A 100 -2.33 14.86 7.73
N THR A 101 -3.44 15.56 7.94
CA THR A 101 -3.42 17.01 8.11
C THR A 101 -3.28 17.26 9.61
N ASP A 102 -2.51 18.30 10.01
CA ASP A 102 -2.24 18.66 11.42
C ASP A 102 -3.49 18.78 12.31
N THR A 103 -4.69 18.86 11.71
CA THR A 103 -5.96 19.08 12.40
C THR A 103 -6.79 17.82 12.71
N ASN A 104 -6.40 16.61 12.29
CA ASN A 104 -7.28 15.44 12.42
C ASN A 104 -6.58 14.08 12.59
N LEU A 105 -5.52 14.04 13.40
CA LEU A 105 -4.69 12.86 13.62
C LEU A 105 -5.42 11.67 14.28
N GLU A 106 -6.46 11.93 15.08
CA GLU A 106 -7.04 10.91 15.97
C GLU A 106 -8.19 10.11 15.35
N ASN A 107 -8.95 10.66 14.39
CA ASN A 107 -10.20 10.03 13.92
C ASN A 107 -10.08 9.21 12.63
N ARG A 108 -9.01 9.36 11.82
CA ARG A 108 -8.83 8.56 10.58
C ARG A 108 -7.85 7.39 10.71
N TYR A 109 -7.04 7.37 11.76
CA TYR A 109 -6.16 6.24 12.05
C TYR A 109 -6.95 4.94 12.27
N TRP A 110 -8.18 5.06 12.77
CA TRP A 110 -9.10 3.96 13.06
C TRP A 110 -10.21 3.81 12.01
N SER A 111 -9.99 4.22 10.75
CA SER A 111 -10.90 3.74 9.70
C SER A 111 -10.63 2.25 9.46
N PRO A 112 -11.64 1.36 9.55
CA PRO A 112 -11.41 -0.06 9.42
C PRO A 112 -10.80 -0.37 8.04
N ASN A 113 -9.52 -0.77 8.04
CA ASN A 113 -8.78 -1.21 6.86
C ASN A 113 -9.55 -2.27 6.03
N HIS A 114 -10.54 -2.92 6.62
CA HIS A 114 -11.41 -3.91 6.00
C HIS A 114 -12.31 -3.38 4.88
N ALA A 115 -12.52 -2.06 4.72
CA ALA A 115 -13.35 -1.53 3.62
C ALA A 115 -12.54 -1.18 2.35
N ARG A 116 -11.20 -1.07 2.46
CA ARG A 116 -10.37 -0.58 1.35
C ARG A 116 -10.10 -1.66 0.32
N ARG A 117 -10.39 -1.41 -0.95
CA ARG A 117 -10.21 -2.38 -2.05
C ARG A 117 -9.65 -1.72 -3.30
N GLY A 118 -8.89 -2.49 -4.06
CA GLY A 118 -8.49 -2.16 -5.41
C GLY A 118 -9.28 -2.93 -6.45
N LEU A 119 -9.33 -2.39 -7.66
CA LEU A 119 -9.66 -3.12 -8.88
C LEU A 119 -8.75 -2.60 -10.00
N ILE A 120 -8.22 -3.51 -10.80
CA ILE A 120 -7.38 -3.18 -11.97
C ILE A 120 -8.12 -3.64 -13.21
N GLN A 121 -8.33 -2.73 -14.16
CA GLN A 121 -8.93 -3.03 -15.45
C GLN A 121 -8.14 -2.33 -16.56
N ALA A 122 -7.39 -3.10 -17.35
CA ALA A 122 -6.43 -2.56 -18.32
C ALA A 122 -5.47 -1.55 -17.66
N ASP A 123 -5.45 -0.31 -18.16
CA ASP A 123 -4.68 0.81 -17.58
C ASP A 123 -5.48 1.63 -16.57
N GLU A 124 -6.69 1.23 -16.19
CA GLU A 124 -7.48 1.89 -15.16
C GLU A 124 -7.35 1.19 -13.82
N VAL A 125 -7.29 1.98 -12.75
CA VAL A 125 -7.27 1.51 -11.38
C VAL A 125 -8.37 2.21 -10.60
N TYR A 126 -9.12 1.42 -9.85
CA TYR A 126 -10.18 1.88 -8.98
C TYR A 126 -9.81 1.59 -7.53
N HIS A 127 -10.04 2.55 -6.64
CA HIS A 127 -9.83 2.41 -5.21
C HIS A 127 -11.14 2.72 -4.50
N LEU A 128 -11.74 1.71 -3.86
CA LEU A 128 -12.77 1.92 -2.85
C LEU A 128 -12.07 2.26 -1.54
N SER A 129 -12.20 3.48 -1.06
CA SER A 129 -11.67 3.94 0.22
C SER A 129 -12.82 4.33 1.12
N ASP A 130 -13.10 3.49 2.11
CA ASP A 130 -14.30 3.56 2.94
C ASP A 130 -15.58 3.52 2.08
N GLU A 131 -16.29 4.63 1.94
CA GLU A 131 -17.50 4.75 1.11
C GLU A 131 -17.23 5.46 -0.23
N ASP A 132 -16.06 6.07 -0.39
CA ASP A 132 -15.71 6.85 -1.57
C ASP A 132 -14.99 5.96 -2.61
N LEU A 133 -15.39 6.06 -3.87
CA LEU A 133 -14.72 5.41 -4.99
C LEU A 133 -13.85 6.43 -5.73
N TYR A 134 -12.60 6.06 -6.02
CA TYR A 134 -11.66 6.85 -6.80
C TYR A 134 -11.22 6.05 -8.02
N LYS A 135 -10.87 6.77 -9.09
CA LYS A 135 -10.32 6.20 -10.32
C LYS A 135 -9.05 6.94 -10.73
N ALA A 136 -8.07 6.23 -11.26
CA ALA A 136 -6.89 6.84 -11.90
C ALA A 136 -6.39 5.99 -13.08
N ASN A 137 -5.48 6.54 -13.88
CA ASN A 137 -4.69 5.76 -14.83
C ASN A 137 -3.50 5.12 -14.10
N TRP A 138 -3.19 3.86 -14.43
CA TRP A 138 -2.08 3.09 -13.86
C TRP A 138 -0.74 3.83 -13.96
N ASN A 139 -0.51 4.57 -15.04
CA ASN A 139 0.75 5.25 -15.30
C ASN A 139 0.83 6.67 -14.69
N THR A 140 -0.29 7.19 -14.18
CA THR A 140 -0.38 8.48 -13.48
C THR A 140 -1.33 8.36 -12.28
N PRO A 141 -1.05 7.46 -11.32
CA PRO A 141 -1.97 7.14 -10.23
C PRO A 141 -2.24 8.31 -9.27
N GLU A 142 -1.37 9.31 -9.25
CA GLU A 142 -1.55 10.56 -8.49
C GLU A 142 -2.61 11.48 -9.10
N GLN A 143 -2.97 11.30 -10.38
CA GLN A 143 -4.01 12.06 -11.08
C GLN A 143 -5.36 11.34 -10.93
N MET A 144 -5.92 11.37 -9.72
CA MET A 144 -7.17 10.72 -9.41
C MET A 144 -8.38 11.55 -9.85
N SER A 145 -9.49 10.85 -10.12
CA SER A 145 -10.80 11.47 -10.23
C SER A 145 -11.21 12.13 -8.90
N GLU A 146 -12.22 13.01 -8.98
CA GLU A 146 -13.06 13.30 -7.82
C GLU A 146 -13.74 12.02 -7.31
N LYS A 147 -14.19 12.04 -6.05
CA LYS A 147 -14.93 10.91 -5.46
C LYS A 147 -16.30 10.75 -6.11
N PHE A 148 -16.68 9.51 -6.42
CA PHE A 148 -18.02 9.16 -6.94
C PHE A 148 -19.06 9.08 -5.81
#